data_AF-A0A6P1KF14-F1
#
_entry.id   AF-A0A6P1KF14-F1
#
_cell.length_a   1.000
_cell.length_b   1.000
_cell.length_c   1.000
_cell.angle_alpha   90.00
_cell.angle_beta   90.00
_cell.angle_gamma   90.00
#
_symmetry.space_group_name_H-M   'P 1'
#
loop_
_entity.id
_entity.type
_entity.pdbx_description
1 polymer ?
#
loop_
_entity_poly.entity_id
_entity_poly.type
_entity_poly.pdbx_seq_one_letter_code
_entity_poly.pdbx_strand_id
1 'polypeptide(L)'
;MVKFIDDERKKYGVESICRILPIAPSTYYRIKDEQDNPEKQSHRKQSDKHLMAQIKQIWQASGCRYGIRKVWHKLKQDGMPKLGRCTVERLMKQLGIQGVWRV
;
A
#
# COMPACT_ATOMS: atom_id res chain seq x y z
N MET A 1 8.09 0.98 -11.65
CA MET A 1 8.94 -0.13 -12.12
C MET A 1 8.14 -1.11 -12.98
N VAL A 2 7.18 -1.87 -12.43
CA VAL A 2 6.35 -2.79 -13.25
C VAL A 2 5.57 -2.06 -14.35
N LYS A 3 4.99 -0.89 -14.05
CA LYS A 3 4.31 -0.05 -15.03
C LYS A 3 5.19 0.33 -16.23
N PHE A 4 6.45 0.70 -15.98
CA PHE A 4 7.42 1.02 -17.04
C PHE A 4 7.75 -0.20 -17.90
N ILE A 5 7.91 -1.38 -17.28
CA ILE A 5 8.11 -2.63 -18.02
C ILE A 5 6.86 -2.94 -18.86
N ASP A 6 5.65 -2.72 -18.34
CA ASP A 6 4.41 -2.94 -19.09
C ASP A 6 4.23 -2.00 -20.28
N ASP A 7 4.63 -0.75 -20.15
CA ASP A 7 4.55 0.24 -21.22
C ASP A 7 5.54 -0.09 -22.36
N GLU A 8 6.73 -0.58 -22.01
CA GLU A 8 7.82 -0.82 -22.97
C GLU A 8 7.97 -2.28 -23.43
N ARG A 9 7.26 -3.24 -22.79
CA ARG A 9 7.37 -4.68 -23.14
C ARG A 9 7.04 -4.98 -24.60
N LYS A 10 6.15 -4.19 -25.21
CA LYS A 10 5.73 -4.37 -26.62
C LYS A 10 6.84 -3.99 -27.61
N LYS A 11 7.74 -3.07 -27.21
CA LYS A 11 8.81 -2.57 -28.08
C LYS A 11 10.11 -3.34 -27.93
N TYR A 12 10.49 -3.69 -26.69
CA TYR A 12 11.83 -4.23 -26.39
C TYR A 12 11.83 -5.65 -25.80
N GLY A 13 10.67 -6.17 -25.42
CA GLY A 13 10.57 -7.44 -24.68
C GLY A 13 10.98 -7.30 -23.21
N VAL A 14 10.36 -8.12 -22.34
CA VAL A 14 10.53 -8.05 -20.89
C VAL A 14 11.97 -8.35 -20.47
N GLU A 15 12.62 -9.35 -21.09
CA GLU A 15 13.97 -9.79 -20.74
C GLU A 15 15.02 -8.70 -20.99
N SER A 16 14.92 -7.98 -22.10
CA SER A 16 15.81 -6.88 -22.46
C SER A 16 15.73 -5.74 -21.44
N ILE A 17 14.51 -5.37 -21.04
CA ILE A 17 14.26 -4.32 -20.06
C ILE A 17 14.76 -4.76 -18.67
N CYS A 18 14.48 -6.00 -18.29
CA CYS A 18 14.93 -6.59 -17.03
C CYS A 18 16.46 -6.65 -16.91
N ARG A 19 17.17 -6.89 -18.02
CA ARG A 19 18.64 -6.86 -18.08
C ARG A 19 19.21 -5.46 -17.80
N ILE A 20 18.54 -4.41 -18.28
CA ILE A 20 18.96 -3.00 -18.09
C ILE A 20 18.60 -2.48 -16.69
N LEU A 21 17.47 -2.90 -16.13
CA LEU A 21 16.98 -2.47 -14.81
C LEU A 21 17.51 -3.29 -13.61
N PRO A 22 18.61 -4.03 -13.79
CA PRO A 22 18.96 -5.28 -13.07
C PRO A 22 17.85 -5.93 -12.22
N ILE A 23 16.74 -6.33 -12.85
CA ILE A 23 15.64 -7.06 -12.19
C ILE A 23 15.49 -8.43 -12.84
N ALA A 24 15.37 -9.50 -12.05
CA ALA A 24 15.05 -10.82 -12.59
C ALA A 24 13.66 -10.85 -13.24
N PRO A 25 13.49 -11.39 -14.46
CA PRO A 25 12.18 -11.49 -15.13
C PRO A 25 11.12 -12.20 -14.28
N SER A 26 11.52 -13.20 -13.49
CA SER A 26 10.66 -13.90 -12.54
C SER A 26 10.05 -12.97 -11.49
N THR A 27 10.78 -11.94 -11.07
CA THR A 27 10.27 -10.92 -10.13
C THR A 27 9.19 -10.06 -10.79
N TYR A 28 9.35 -9.69 -12.06
CA TYR A 28 8.32 -8.97 -12.81
C TYR A 28 7.04 -9.81 -12.92
N TYR A 29 7.15 -11.06 -13.37
CA TYR A 29 5.97 -11.93 -13.51
C TYR A 29 5.29 -12.24 -12.18
N ARG A 30 6.06 -12.42 -11.10
CA ARG A 30 5.48 -12.59 -9.76
C ARG A 30 4.71 -11.36 -9.30
N ILE A 31 5.26 -10.15 -9.48
CA ILE A 31 4.55 -8.92 -9.10
C ILE A 31 3.29 -8.73 -9.95
N LYS A 32 3.35 -9.09 -11.24
CA LYS A 32 2.19 -9.04 -12.14
C LYS A 32 1.11 -10.05 -11.74
N ASP A 33 1.50 -11.28 -11.44
CA ASP A 33 0.58 -12.31 -10.94
C ASP A 33 -0.05 -11.90 -9.59
N GLU A 34 0.70 -11.27 -8.69
CA GLU A 34 0.16 -10.69 -7.45
C GLU A 34 -0.79 -9.51 -7.71
N GLN A 35 -0.66 -8.77 -8.82
CA GLN A 35 -1.56 -7.69 -9.19
C GLN A 35 -2.85 -8.23 -9.80
N ASP A 36 -2.74 -9.18 -10.72
CA ASP A 36 -3.87 -9.80 -11.43
C ASP A 36 -4.68 -10.73 -10.50
N ASN A 37 -4.01 -11.41 -9.55
CA ASN A 37 -4.63 -12.29 -8.57
C ASN A 37 -4.41 -11.76 -7.15
N PRO A 38 -5.34 -10.93 -6.62
CA PRO A 38 -5.26 -10.41 -5.25
C PRO A 38 -5.17 -11.50 -4.17
N GLU A 39 -5.66 -12.70 -4.49
CA GLU A 39 -5.73 -13.86 -3.60
C GLU A 39 -4.36 -14.50 -3.36
N LYS A 40 -3.44 -14.38 -4.32
CA LYS A 40 -2.05 -14.84 -4.20
C LYS A 40 -1.18 -13.88 -3.39
N GLN A 41 -1.69 -12.70 -3.04
CA GLN A 41 -0.97 -11.79 -2.16
C GLN A 41 -0.91 -12.37 -0.75
N SER A 42 0.22 -12.19 -0.06
CA SER A 42 0.34 -12.58 1.35
C SER A 42 -0.84 -12.07 2.19
N HIS A 43 -1.34 -12.90 3.11
CA HIS A 43 -2.40 -12.53 4.07
C HIS A 43 -2.18 -11.15 4.70
N ARG A 44 -0.92 -10.80 5.00
CA ARG A 44 -0.58 -9.48 5.55
C ARG A 44 -0.91 -8.34 4.58
N LYS A 45 -0.59 -8.48 3.29
CA LYS A 45 -0.91 -7.47 2.26
C LYS A 45 -2.42 -7.33 2.07
N GLN A 46 -3.15 -8.45 2.11
CA GLN A 46 -4.61 -8.42 2.01
C GLN A 46 -5.22 -7.67 3.20
N SER A 47 -4.84 -8.03 4.44
CA SER A 47 -5.29 -7.33 5.64
C SER A 47 -4.90 -5.85 5.64
N ASP A 48 -3.66 -5.53 5.21
CA ASP A 48 -3.19 -4.15 5.11
C ASP A 48 -4.04 -3.32 4.12
N LYS A 49 -4.48 -3.89 2.98
CA LYS A 49 -5.38 -3.18 2.04
C LYS A 49 -6.71 -2.81 2.70
N HIS A 50 -7.32 -3.74 3.44
CA HIS A 50 -8.56 -3.47 4.18
C HIS A 50 -8.36 -2.38 5.25
N LEU A 51 -7.24 -2.46 6.00
CA LEU A 51 -6.89 -1.45 7.01
C LEU A 51 -6.61 -0.08 6.39
N MET A 52 -5.93 -0.03 5.25
CA MET A 52 -5.65 1.20 4.52
C MET A 52 -6.94 1.90 4.07
N ALA A 53 -7.92 1.13 3.58
CA ALA A 53 -9.23 1.68 3.20
C ALA A 53 -9.95 2.32 4.41
N GLN A 54 -9.98 1.63 5.56
CA GLN A 54 -10.58 2.16 6.78
C GLN A 54 -9.86 3.40 7.31
N ILE A 55 -8.52 3.39 7.33
CA ILE A 55 -7.69 4.54 7.70
C ILE A 55 -8.02 5.75 6.82
N LYS A 56 -8.13 5.54 5.51
CA LYS A 56 -8.46 6.60 4.55
C LYS A 56 -9.86 7.16 4.79
N GLN A 57 -10.85 6.30 5.04
CA GLN A 57 -12.22 6.69 5.36
C GLN A 57 -12.27 7.55 6.65
N ILE A 58 -11.63 7.11 7.73
CA ILE A 58 -11.57 7.86 9.00
C ILE A 58 -10.87 9.20 8.80
N TRP A 59 -9.77 9.23 8.05
CA TRP A 59 -9.05 10.46 7.77
C TRP A 59 -9.88 11.45 6.96
N GLN A 60 -10.56 10.99 5.89
CA GLN A 60 -11.46 11.82 5.09
C GLN A 60 -12.66 12.32 5.91
N ALA A 61 -13.29 11.45 6.71
CA ALA A 61 -14.38 11.82 7.61
C ALA A 61 -13.97 12.88 8.65
N SER A 62 -12.69 12.89 9.05
CA SER A 62 -12.14 13.92 9.96
C SER A 62 -11.82 15.26 9.28
N GLY A 63 -12.09 15.40 7.97
CA GLY A 63 -11.67 16.55 7.17
C GLY A 63 -10.15 16.65 7.05
N CYS A 64 -9.48 15.50 6.89
CA CYS A 64 -8.02 15.39 6.77
C CYS A 64 -7.22 15.87 7.98
N ARG A 65 -7.88 16.09 9.13
CA ARG A 65 -7.26 16.66 10.34
C ARG A 65 -6.53 15.63 11.17
N TYR A 66 -6.98 14.38 11.16
CA TYR A 66 -6.46 13.35 12.07
C TYR A 66 -5.08 12.84 11.65
N GLY A 67 -4.12 12.98 12.56
CA GLY A 67 -2.83 12.29 12.45
C GLY A 67 -2.88 10.87 13.01
N ILE A 68 -1.74 10.19 12.97
CA ILE A 68 -1.53 8.79 13.38
C ILE A 68 -2.21 8.45 14.71
N ARG A 69 -2.03 9.28 15.74
CA ARG A 69 -2.57 9.02 17.08
C ARG A 69 -4.11 9.04 17.10
N LYS A 70 -4.73 10.01 16.42
CA LYS A 70 -6.20 10.16 16.39
C LYS A 70 -6.84 9.06 15.55
N VAL A 71 -6.25 8.74 14.41
CA VAL A 71 -6.67 7.60 13.59
C VAL A 71 -6.56 6.30 14.39
N TRP A 72 -5.44 6.06 15.07
CA TRP A 72 -5.26 4.86 15.90
C TRP A 72 -6.30 4.74 17.02
N HIS A 73 -6.59 5.83 17.74
CA HIS A 73 -7.67 5.82 18.74
C HIS A 73 -9.04 5.55 18.14
N LYS A 74 -9.32 6.11 16.96
CA LYS A 74 -10.60 5.89 16.27
C LYS A 74 -10.76 4.44 15.82
N LEU A 75 -9.72 3.84 15.21
CA LEU A 75 -9.70 2.42 14.86
C LEU A 75 -9.92 1.51 16.08
N LYS A 76 -9.34 1.87 17.24
CA LYS A 76 -9.56 1.14 18.49
C LYS A 76 -10.99 1.28 19.01
N GLN A 77 -11.60 2.45 18.85
CA GLN A 77 -13.00 2.69 19.23
C GLN A 77 -13.97 1.91 18.34
N ASP A 78 -13.66 1.76 17.06
CA ASP A 78 -14.50 1.04 16.08
C ASP A 78 -14.40 -0.50 16.24
N GLY A 79 -13.81 -1.00 17.34
CA GLY A 79 -13.82 -2.42 17.71
C GLY A 79 -12.81 -3.30 16.96
N MET A 80 -11.85 -2.71 16.24
CA MET A 80 -10.86 -3.50 15.50
C MET A 80 -9.91 -4.28 16.40
N PRO A 81 -9.36 -5.42 15.90
CA PRO A 81 -8.37 -6.22 16.64
C PRO A 81 -7.20 -5.33 17.09
N LYS A 82 -6.49 -5.73 18.16
CA LYS A 82 -5.40 -4.96 18.78
C LYS A 82 -4.31 -4.60 17.74
N LEU A 83 -4.45 -3.46 17.09
CA LEU A 83 -3.47 -2.91 16.16
C LEU A 83 -2.47 -2.06 16.95
N GLY A 84 -1.18 -2.33 16.74
CA GLY A 84 -0.11 -1.47 17.23
C GLY A 84 -0.13 -0.11 16.54
N ARG A 85 0.24 0.95 17.26
CA ARG A 85 0.40 2.31 16.69
C ARG A 85 1.36 2.31 15.49
N CYS A 86 2.42 1.52 15.55
CA CYS A 86 3.42 1.38 14.48
C CYS A 86 2.80 0.86 13.16
N THR A 87 1.76 0.02 13.25
CA THR A 87 1.04 -0.47 12.07
C THR A 87 0.29 0.67 11.39
N VAL A 88 -0.42 1.49 12.17
CA VAL A 88 -1.15 2.64 11.64
C VAL A 88 -0.18 3.66 11.03
N GLU A 89 0.94 3.93 11.69
CA GLU A 89 1.97 4.82 11.17
C GLU A 89 2.52 4.33 9.82
N ARG A 90 2.90 3.06 9.74
CA ARG A 90 3.39 2.45 8.50
C ARG A 90 2.36 2.58 7.38
N LEU A 91 1.10 2.24 7.64
CA LEU A 91 0.04 2.29 6.63
C LEU A 91 -0.29 3.73 6.19
N MET A 92 -0.30 4.69 7.12
CA MET A 92 -0.47 6.11 6.78
C MET A 92 0.67 6.63 5.91
N LYS A 93 1.93 6.25 6.21
CA LYS A 93 3.09 6.58 5.36
C LYS A 93 2.96 5.96 3.97
N GLN A 94 2.54 4.70 3.86
CA GLN A 94 2.30 4.04 2.56
C GLN A 94 1.18 4.70 1.75
N LEU A 95 0.17 5.27 2.42
CA LEU A 95 -0.89 6.04 1.77
C LEU A 95 -0.50 7.49 1.43
N GLY A 96 0.64 7.98 1.93
CA GLY A 96 1.03 9.38 1.79
C GLY A 96 0.13 10.35 2.58
N ILE A 97 -0.54 9.87 3.62
CA ILE A 97 -1.50 10.65 4.41
C ILE A 97 -0.84 11.17 5.68
N GLN A 98 -1.01 12.48 5.93
CA GLN A 98 -0.54 13.13 7.15
C GLN A 98 -1.68 13.88 7.85
N GLY A 99 -1.60 13.95 9.17
CA GLY A 99 -2.48 14.84 9.94
C GLY A 99 -2.00 16.28 9.92
N VAL A 100 -2.90 17.20 10.25
CA VAL A 100 -2.56 18.62 10.36
C VAL A 100 -1.61 18.84 11.54
N TRP A 101 -0.48 19.50 11.28
CA TRP A 101 0.40 20.05 12.30
C TRP A 101 -0.14 21.43 12.70
N ARG A 102 -0.30 21.67 14.00
CA ARG A 102 -0.58 23.02 14.53
C ARG A 102 0.61 23.39 15.40
N VAL A 103 1.26 24.49 15.04
CA VAL A 103 2.31 25.17 15.81
C VAL A 103 1.63 26.06 16.84
#